data_AF-A0A961TTF7-F1
#
_entry.id   AF-A0A961TTF7-F1
#
_cell.length_a   1.000
_cell.length_b   1.000
_cell.length_c   1.000
_cell.angle_alpha   90.00
_cell.angle_beta   90.00
_cell.angle_gamma   90.00
#
_symmetry.space_group_name_H-M   'P 1'
#
loop_
_entity.id
_entity.type
_entity.pdbx_description
1 polymer ?
#
loop_
_entity_poly.entity_id
_entity_poly.type
_entity_poly.pdbx_seq_one_letter_code
_entity_poly.pdbx_strand_id
1 'polypeptide(L)' 'AARVPIVSDPHTGPLHARVRELLELGVLVSLGQDDISDAYYPFGSNNMLEVAFLGSHLLWMTRREEIERLYDLVT' A
#
# COMPACT_ATOMS: atom_id res chain seq x y z
N ALA A 1 0.39 15.25 -19.85
CA ALA A 1 -0.30 14.01 -19.42
C ALA A 1 -1.01 14.29 -18.09
N ALA A 2 -2.20 13.73 -17.86
CA ALA A 2 -2.90 13.89 -16.60
C ALA A 2 -2.14 13.18 -15.47
N ARG A 3 -1.96 13.85 -14.32
CA ARG A 3 -1.28 13.32 -13.13
C ARG A 3 -2.32 12.74 -12.18
N VAL A 4 -2.76 11.52 -12.45
CA VAL A 4 -3.77 10.83 -11.62
C VAL A 4 -3.06 10.02 -10.54
N PRO A 5 -3.31 10.28 -9.24
CA PRO A 5 -2.78 9.46 -8.16
C PRO A 5 -3.54 8.13 -8.03
N ILE A 6 -2.86 7.12 -7.48
CA ILE A 6 -3.41 5.77 -7.28
C ILE A 6 -3.36 5.41 -5.79
N VAL A 7 -4.44 4.82 -5.29
CA VAL A 7 -4.46 4.15 -3.98
C VAL A 7 -4.36 2.64 -4.23
N SER A 8 -3.52 1.94 -3.47
CA SER A 8 -3.42 0.48 -3.50
C SER A 8 -3.57 -0.09 -2.08
N ASP A 9 -4.25 -1.21 -1.96
CA ASP A 9 -4.63 -1.82 -0.68
C ASP A 9 -4.26 -3.32 -0.68
N PRO A 10 -2.95 -3.64 -0.77
CA PRO A 10 -2.51 -5.01 -1.03
C PRO A 10 -2.93 -6.03 0.05
N HIS A 11 -3.31 -5.61 1.26
CA HIS A 11 -3.71 -6.53 2.32
C HIS A 11 -5.13 -7.10 2.15
N THR A 12 -6.01 -6.45 1.38
CA THR A 12 -7.45 -6.79 1.36
C THR A 12 -7.74 -7.94 0.40
N GLY A 13 -6.86 -8.19 -0.57
CA GLY A 13 -7.05 -9.22 -1.57
C GLY A 13 -5.79 -9.65 -2.31
N PRO A 14 -5.90 -10.68 -3.17
CA PRO A 14 -4.76 -11.22 -3.90
C PRO A 14 -4.29 -10.34 -5.06
N LEU A 15 -5.07 -9.31 -5.44
CA LEU A 15 -4.76 -8.38 -6.52
C LEU A 15 -4.48 -7.01 -5.95
N HIS A 16 -3.36 -6.41 -6.35
CA HIS A 16 -2.99 -5.05 -5.98
C HIS A 16 -2.34 -4.35 -7.17
N ALA A 17 -2.24 -3.02 -7.11
CA ALA A 17 -1.57 -2.25 -8.16
C ALA A 17 -0.08 -2.62 -8.25
N ARG A 18 0.55 -2.38 -9.40
CA ARG A 18 2.01 -2.58 -9.59
C ARG A 18 2.79 -1.44 -8.91
N VAL A 19 2.71 -1.35 -7.59
CA VAL A 19 3.19 -0.20 -6.78
C VAL A 19 4.61 0.20 -7.13
N ARG A 20 5.56 -0.73 -7.14
CA ARG A 20 6.98 -0.44 -7.42
C ARG A 20 7.17 0.22 -8.79
N GLU A 21 6.54 -0.33 -9.81
CA GLU A 21 6.68 0.19 -11.18
C GLU A 21 5.99 1.54 -11.36
N LEU A 22 4.83 1.73 -10.71
CA LEU A 22 4.16 3.03 -10.70
C LEU A 22 5.03 4.10 -10.04
N LEU A 23 5.71 3.76 -8.93
CA LEU A 23 6.65 4.65 -8.28
C LEU A 23 7.88 4.95 -9.15
N GLU A 24 8.44 3.95 -9.82
CA GLU A 24 9.55 4.12 -10.78
C GLU A 24 9.17 5.01 -11.97
N LEU A 25 7.89 4.98 -12.38
CA LEU A 25 7.33 5.86 -13.41
C LEU A 25 6.96 7.27 -12.90
N GLY A 26 7.18 7.56 -11.62
CA GLY A 26 6.87 8.86 -11.02
C GLY A 26 5.37 9.10 -10.78
N VAL A 27 4.56 8.02 -10.73
CA VAL A 27 3.14 8.09 -10.35
C VAL A 27 3.03 8.26 -8.84
N LEU A 28 2.15 9.15 -8.38
CA LEU A 28 1.84 9.26 -6.95
C LEU A 28 1.01 8.04 -6.54
N VAL A 29 1.53 7.26 -5.59
CA VAL A 29 0.86 6.10 -5.03
C VAL A 29 0.77 6.27 -3.52
N SER A 30 -0.38 5.92 -2.93
CA SER A 30 -0.54 5.73 -1.49
C SER A 30 -1.06 4.33 -1.18
N LEU A 31 -0.82 3.87 0.04
CA LEU A 31 -1.40 2.64 0.56
C LEU A 31 -2.63 2.92 1.41
N GLY A 32 -3.67 2.10 1.25
CA GLY A 32 -4.92 2.19 1.98
C GLY A 32 -5.26 0.90 2.71
N GLN A 33 -6.11 1.00 3.74
CA GLN A 33 -6.64 -0.16 4.44
C GLN A 33 -7.90 -0.75 3.76
N ASP A 34 -8.59 0.03 2.94
CA ASP A 34 -9.90 -0.30 2.35
C ASP A 34 -10.97 -0.58 3.42
N ASP A 35 -11.04 -1.80 3.94
CA ASP A 35 -12.10 -2.28 4.84
C ASP A 35 -11.60 -2.61 6.27
N ILE A 36 -12.52 -2.52 7.24
CA ILE A 36 -12.26 -2.82 8.66
C ILE A 36 -13.39 -3.67 9.24
N SER A 37 -13.13 -4.95 9.45
CA SER A 37 -14.07 -5.89 10.11
C SER A 37 -15.50 -5.79 9.57
N ASP A 38 -15.65 -5.88 8.25
CA ASP A 38 -16.93 -5.74 7.57
C ASP A 38 -17.30 -6.98 6.74
N ALA A 39 -18.26 -6.85 5.83
CA ALA A 39 -18.74 -7.97 5.00
C ALA A 39 -17.70 -8.47 3.98
N TYR A 40 -16.67 -7.69 3.67
CA TYR A 40 -15.70 -7.93 2.61
C TYR A 40 -14.32 -8.28 3.17
N TYR A 41 -13.93 -7.70 4.31
CA TYR A 41 -12.65 -8.00 4.96
C TYR A 41 -12.82 -8.16 6.48
N PRO A 42 -12.61 -9.37 7.03
CA PRO A 42 -12.84 -9.62 8.46
C PRO A 42 -11.74 -9.05 9.37
N PHE A 43 -10.61 -8.59 8.80
CA PHE A 43 -9.46 -8.07 9.55
C PHE A 43 -9.37 -6.53 9.45
N GLY A 44 -8.29 -5.97 10.01
CA GLY A 44 -8.01 -4.54 9.99
C GLY A 44 -8.23 -3.85 11.34
N SER A 45 -7.39 -2.87 11.66
CA SER A 45 -7.43 -2.18 12.96
C SER A 45 -7.30 -0.64 12.91
N ASN A 46 -7.55 -0.02 11.73
CA ASN A 46 -7.30 1.40 11.47
C ASN A 46 -5.85 1.80 11.83
N ASN A 47 -4.90 0.98 11.43
CA ASN A 47 -3.50 1.13 11.79
C ASN A 47 -2.63 1.16 10.53
N MET A 48 -2.24 2.36 10.12
CA MET A 48 -1.44 2.55 8.90
C MET A 48 -0.02 1.94 8.99
N LEU A 49 0.50 1.71 10.20
CA LEU A 49 1.75 0.97 10.36
C LEU A 49 1.57 -0.53 10.12
N GLU A 50 0.38 -1.08 10.43
CA GLU A 50 0.03 -2.45 10.05
C GLU A 50 -0.08 -2.58 8.52
N VAL A 51 -0.69 -1.59 7.85
CA VAL A 51 -0.76 -1.52 6.37
C VAL A 51 0.65 -1.48 5.78
N ALA A 52 1.54 -0.63 6.29
CA ALA A 52 2.93 -0.55 5.83
C ALA A 52 3.70 -1.85 6.09
N PHE A 53 3.52 -2.46 7.27
CA PHE A 53 4.14 -3.74 7.62
C PHE A 53 3.69 -4.86 6.67
N LEU A 54 2.39 -5.05 6.44
CA LEU A 54 1.89 -6.05 5.50
C LEU A 54 2.32 -5.71 4.06
N GLY A 55 2.28 -4.44 3.68
CA GLY A 55 2.77 -3.93 2.40
C GLY A 55 4.24 -4.30 2.14
N SER A 56 5.12 -4.26 3.14
CA SER A 56 6.53 -4.68 2.99
C SER A 56 6.68 -6.12 2.52
N HIS A 57 5.81 -7.02 2.98
CA HIS A 57 5.83 -8.43 2.62
C HIS A 57 5.20 -8.66 1.25
N LEU A 58 4.07 -8.01 0.97
CA LEU A 58 3.29 -8.21 -0.24
C LEU A 58 3.95 -7.57 -1.47
N LEU A 59 4.62 -6.43 -1.27
CA LEU A 59 5.32 -5.69 -2.32
C LEU A 59 6.83 -6.01 -2.40
N TRP A 60 7.32 -6.90 -1.53
CA TRP A 60 8.75 -7.25 -1.41
C TRP A 60 9.65 -6.02 -1.20
N MET A 61 9.21 -5.12 -0.32
CA MET A 61 9.86 -3.85 0.03
C MET A 61 10.44 -3.96 1.45
N THR A 62 11.57 -4.66 1.59
CA THR A 62 12.14 -5.06 2.89
C THR A 62 13.50 -4.44 3.20
N ARG A 63 14.07 -3.67 2.26
CA ARG A 63 15.30 -2.89 2.51
C ARG A 63 14.98 -1.63 3.30
N ARG A 64 15.99 -1.06 3.97
CA ARG A 64 15.82 0.14 4.80
C ARG A 64 15.18 1.28 4.00
N GLU A 65 15.71 1.58 2.82
CA GLU A 65 15.20 2.63 1.93
C GLU A 65 13.78 2.34 1.42
N GLU A 66 13.42 1.07 1.25
CA GLU A 66 12.08 0.66 0.85
C GLU A 66 11.10 0.78 2.02
N ILE A 67 11.55 0.51 3.25
CA ILE A 67 10.76 0.71 4.47
C ILE A 67 10.48 2.19 4.71
N GLU A 68 11.48 3.07 4.56
CA GLU A 68 11.24 4.52 4.61
C GLU A 68 10.23 4.95 3.53
N ARG A 69 10.34 4.37 2.32
CA ARG A 69 9.37 4.63 1.26
C ARG A 69 7.97 4.17 1.64
N LEU A 70 7.80 3.02 2.30
CA LEU A 70 6.49 2.55 2.76
C LEU A 70 5.86 3.51 3.77
N TYR A 71 6.65 4.17 4.62
CA TYR A 71 6.15 5.23 5.48
C TYR A 71 5.60 6.41 4.67
N ASP A 72 6.30 6.86 3.63
CA ASP A 72 5.80 7.89 2.73
C ASP A 72 4.47 7.48 2.05
N LEU A 73 4.28 6.19 1.75
CA LEU A 73 3.04 5.75 1.10
C LEU A 73 1.82 5.80 2.03
N VAL A 74 2.03 5.96 3.34
CA VAL A 74 0.96 6.06 4.35
C VAL A 74 0.91 7.42 5.06
N THR A 75 1.63 8.45 4.57
CA THR A 75 1.65 9.83 5.10
C THR A 75 1.50 10.86 4.00
#